data_AF-A0A1Z4JCW6-F1
#
_entry.id   AF-A0A1Z4JCW6-F1
#
_cell.length_a   1.000
_cell.length_b   1.000
_cell.length_c   1.000
_cell.angle_alpha   90.00
_cell.angle_beta   90.00
_cell.angle_gamma   90.00
#
_symmetry.space_group_name_H-M   'P 1'
#
loop_
_entity.id
_entity.type
_entity.pdbx_description
1 polymer ?
#
loop_
_entity_poly.entity_id
_entity_poly.type
_entity_poly.pdbx_seq_one_letter_code
_entity_poly.pdbx_strand_id
1 'polypeptide(L)'
;MNRRRFTRRGFLVSLSFISFAFVAACSNIQTSNLSGNTSEKKVIRIAIGTQDQVINTATGGSVIREEKLLEKYLPKTGKYENVEYKIEWSSYTSGPPITNKMLANQLDIGMMGDFPLTINMTTFQQKGGGVNTLYIGTLGYSATGAGNAVMVPKDSSVRTLADLKGKQVSVPFGSAAHGMLLKALKGAGLEPDKDVKLISQAPEVGGTSLRTNQIDAHANFVPFGEMFPFRGFARKIFDGAELGVPTFHGVVVRSDFAKQYPEVVVAYMKALLEANKLFREQPEAISAKVEQWAGVEKEVVYMFLGPSGLQRLNPSIQQPNLDALTNSVTTLQQLGRLDATVKPEDVKKFIDNSYLKQAMQEMGMSDQQVATEAEQFVITGEDSETKQPIQDAKLAAQLWLKGEEKVRNYASIQNMMAALKKLQAEGKQAVSAIFVHDRSNGWKLFAENSFFVRNNNDISAFLTEKDAQTFAQQNNAQVVGFKGLQEFYAQASQPIAAR
;
A
#
# COMPACT_ATOMS: atom_id res chain seq x y z
N MET A 1 -30.64 -50.64 -2.04
CA MET A 1 -29.66 -51.65 -1.52
C MET A 1 -28.28 -51.06 -1.76
N ASN A 2 -27.36 -50.81 -0.84
CA ASN A 2 -27.05 -51.40 0.47
C ASN A 2 -26.64 -50.29 1.45
N ARG A 3 -27.28 -50.26 2.62
CA ARG A 3 -26.82 -49.51 3.80
C ARG A 3 -25.90 -50.41 4.61
N ARG A 4 -24.67 -49.99 4.92
CA ARG A 4 -23.87 -50.61 5.99
C ARG A 4 -23.78 -49.68 7.19
N ARG A 5 -24.40 -50.15 8.28
CA ARG A 5 -24.41 -49.59 9.63
C ARG A 5 -23.02 -49.74 10.25
N PHE A 6 -22.50 -48.68 10.87
CA PHE A 6 -21.39 -48.77 11.82
C PHE A 6 -21.98 -48.73 13.24
N THR A 7 -21.76 -49.80 14.00
CA THR A 7 -22.19 -49.93 15.40
C THR A 7 -21.04 -49.59 16.35
N ARG A 8 -21.37 -48.77 17.37
CA ARG A 8 -20.57 -48.50 18.56
C ARG A 8 -20.33 -49.77 19.40
N ARG A 9 -19.08 -50.02 19.76
CA ARG A 9 -18.55 -50.73 20.96
C ARG A 9 -17.09 -50.27 21.05
N GLY A 10 -16.63 -49.56 22.06
CA GLY A 10 -16.61 -49.95 23.47
C GLY A 10 -15.25 -50.61 23.74
N PHE A 11 -14.22 -49.82 24.02
CA PHE A 11 -12.95 -50.32 24.57
C PHE A 11 -12.44 -49.36 25.65
N LEU A 12 -12.30 -49.91 26.84
CA LEU A 12 -11.84 -49.35 28.10
C LEU A 12 -10.50 -50.03 28.42
N VAL A 13 -9.72 -49.42 29.32
CA VAL A 13 -8.48 -49.92 29.98
C VAL A 13 -7.22 -49.71 29.11
N SER A 14 -6.12 -49.10 29.56
CA SER A 14 -5.50 -49.05 30.91
C SER A 14 -4.55 -47.86 31.04
N LEU A 15 -4.65 -47.12 32.16
CA LEU A 15 -3.60 -46.25 32.69
C LEU A 15 -2.46 -47.12 33.25
N SER A 16 -1.22 -46.86 32.87
CA SER A 16 -0.04 -47.31 33.61
C SER A 16 0.65 -46.11 34.24
N PHE A 17 0.50 -46.01 35.56
CA PHE A 17 1.32 -45.16 36.42
C PHE A 17 2.72 -45.75 36.51
N ILE A 18 3.74 -44.98 36.11
CA ILE A 18 5.14 -45.27 36.45
C ILE A 18 5.51 -44.35 37.61
N SER A 19 5.51 -44.93 38.81
CA SER A 19 6.15 -44.38 40.00
C SER A 19 7.65 -44.60 39.90
N PHE A 20 8.45 -43.53 39.98
CA PHE A 20 9.88 -43.66 40.29
C PHE A 20 10.17 -43.00 41.64
N ALA A 21 10.82 -43.78 42.48
CA ALA A 21 11.12 -43.53 43.88
C ALA A 21 12.16 -42.42 44.07
N PHE A 22 11.96 -41.65 45.13
CA PHE A 22 12.97 -40.80 45.76
C PHE A 22 14.11 -41.66 46.30
N VAL A 23 15.34 -41.36 45.91
CA VAL A 23 16.55 -41.71 46.68
C VAL A 23 17.32 -40.43 46.93
N ALA A 24 17.36 -40.03 48.19
CA ALA A 24 18.27 -39.03 48.70
C ALA A 24 19.68 -39.63 48.81
N ALA A 25 20.67 -38.97 48.22
CA ALA A 25 22.08 -39.20 48.53
C ALA A 25 22.80 -37.85 48.54
N CYS A 26 23.14 -37.39 49.74
CA CYS A 26 24.04 -36.28 49.96
C CYS A 26 25.50 -36.72 49.75
N SER A 27 26.30 -35.72 49.34
CA SER A 27 27.76 -35.58 49.48
C SER A 27 28.69 -36.53 48.73
N ASN A 28 29.34 -35.99 47.69
CA ASN A 28 30.75 -35.61 47.84
C ASN A 28 31.17 -34.55 46.80
N ILE A 29 31.87 -33.54 47.33
CA ILE A 29 32.40 -32.39 46.62
C ILE A 29 33.64 -32.83 45.83
N GLN A 30 33.61 -32.66 44.51
CA GLN A 30 34.81 -32.48 43.70
C GLN A 30 34.61 -31.26 42.81
N THR A 31 35.26 -30.18 43.23
CA THR A 31 35.45 -28.94 42.49
C THR A 31 36.35 -29.19 41.28
N SER A 32 35.74 -29.42 40.11
CA SER A 32 36.40 -29.14 38.83
C SER A 32 35.89 -27.79 38.31
N ASN A 33 36.69 -26.76 38.53
CA ASN A 33 36.55 -25.46 37.87
C ASN A 33 36.70 -25.64 36.37
N LEU A 34 35.58 -25.83 35.67
CA LEU A 34 35.45 -25.47 34.27
C LEU A 34 34.75 -24.11 34.25
N SER A 35 35.57 -23.06 34.25
CA SER A 35 35.19 -21.68 33.99
C SER A 35 34.74 -21.56 32.53
N GLY A 36 33.58 -22.14 32.20
CA GLY A 36 32.87 -21.88 30.96
C GLY A 36 32.20 -20.52 31.08
N ASN A 37 32.93 -19.46 30.76
CA ASN A 37 32.37 -18.11 30.69
C ASN A 37 31.55 -17.97 29.40
N THR A 38 30.39 -18.63 29.32
CA THR A 38 29.38 -18.31 28.30
C THR A 38 28.44 -17.29 28.92
N SER A 39 28.77 -15.99 28.79
CA SER A 39 27.79 -14.95 29.07
C SER A 39 26.60 -15.16 28.13
N GLU A 40 25.46 -15.57 28.66
CA GLU A 40 24.24 -15.77 27.87
C GLU A 40 23.90 -14.45 27.16
N LYS A 41 23.89 -14.44 25.82
CA LYS A 41 23.65 -13.22 25.04
C LYS A 41 22.26 -12.68 25.38
N LYS A 42 22.16 -11.37 25.61
CA LYS A 42 20.87 -10.72 25.84
C LYS A 42 20.07 -10.74 24.53
N VAL A 43 18.91 -11.39 24.50
CA VAL A 43 18.04 -11.39 23.31
C VAL A 43 17.12 -10.18 23.31
N ILE A 44 17.16 -9.37 22.25
CA ILE A 44 16.18 -8.31 21.99
C ILE A 44 15.27 -8.78 20.86
N ARG A 45 13.99 -9.01 21.17
CA ARG A 45 12.96 -9.28 20.17
C ARG A 45 12.54 -7.98 19.50
N ILE A 46 12.40 -8.01 18.18
CA ILE A 46 11.86 -6.91 17.37
C ILE A 46 10.77 -7.50 16.47
N ALA A 47 9.51 -7.38 16.89
CA ALA A 47 8.37 -7.92 16.15
C ALA A 47 7.71 -6.84 15.29
N ILE A 48 7.67 -7.06 13.98
CA ILE A 48 7.23 -6.07 12.98
C ILE A 48 6.05 -6.62 12.19
N GLY A 49 4.93 -5.88 12.21
CA GLY A 49 3.73 -6.15 11.43
C GLY A 49 3.66 -5.32 10.16
N THR A 50 3.57 -5.97 9.02
CA THR A 50 3.46 -5.34 7.70
C THR A 50 2.24 -5.86 6.93
N GLN A 51 2.00 -5.33 5.73
CA GLN A 51 0.95 -5.76 4.83
C GLN A 51 1.59 -6.00 3.45
N ASP A 52 2.30 -7.12 3.26
CA ASP A 52 3.19 -7.30 2.09
C ASP A 52 2.51 -7.03 0.73
N GLN A 53 1.22 -7.36 0.57
CA GLN A 53 0.46 -7.10 -0.67
C GLN A 53 -0.05 -5.67 -0.82
N VAL A 54 0.14 -4.81 0.18
CA VAL A 54 -0.21 -3.39 0.17
C VAL A 54 1.02 -2.58 -0.17
N ILE A 55 1.05 -2.05 -1.38
CA ILE A 55 2.28 -1.49 -1.94
C ILE A 55 2.84 -0.31 -1.17
N ASN A 56 1.98 0.49 -0.52
CA ASN A 56 2.42 1.58 0.34
C ASN A 56 3.24 1.10 1.54
N THR A 57 3.23 -0.19 1.87
CA THR A 57 4.04 -0.74 2.96
C THR A 57 5.34 -1.39 2.48
N ALA A 58 5.56 -1.53 1.17
CA ALA A 58 6.71 -2.25 0.62
C ALA A 58 8.04 -1.67 1.11
N THR A 59 8.22 -0.34 1.05
CA THR A 59 9.49 0.31 1.44
C THR A 59 9.79 0.26 2.92
N GLY A 60 8.81 0.13 3.82
CA GLY A 60 9.11 -0.13 5.23
C GLY A 60 9.05 -1.62 5.61
N GLY A 61 8.48 -2.46 4.74
CA GLY A 61 8.14 -3.85 4.99
C GLY A 61 9.08 -4.77 4.23
N SER A 62 8.58 -5.37 3.16
CA SER A 62 9.32 -6.35 2.35
C SER A 62 10.68 -5.83 1.86
N VAL A 63 10.81 -4.56 1.47
CA VAL A 63 12.12 -4.02 1.04
C VAL A 63 13.11 -3.99 2.21
N ILE A 64 12.72 -3.49 3.39
CA ILE A 64 13.60 -3.51 4.57
C ILE A 64 13.98 -4.95 4.94
N ARG A 65 13.00 -5.85 4.94
CA ARG A 65 13.15 -7.24 5.34
C ARG A 65 14.10 -8.01 4.43
N GLU A 66 13.85 -7.97 3.13
CA GLU A 66 14.55 -8.83 2.17
C GLU A 66 15.93 -8.27 1.78
N GLU A 67 16.09 -6.94 1.80
CA GLU A 67 17.40 -6.29 1.64
C GLU A 67 18.19 -6.20 2.96
N LYS A 68 17.66 -6.73 4.07
CA LYS A 68 18.28 -6.78 5.41
C LYS A 68 18.73 -5.41 5.91
N LEU A 69 17.95 -4.37 5.62
CA LEU A 69 18.32 -2.99 5.92
C LEU A 69 18.25 -2.71 7.42
N LEU A 70 17.32 -3.35 8.15
CA LEU A 70 17.25 -3.18 9.60
C LEU A 70 18.50 -3.73 10.27
N GLU A 71 18.92 -4.94 9.90
CA GLU A 71 20.13 -5.62 10.38
C GLU A 71 21.39 -4.79 10.16
N LYS A 72 21.46 -4.07 9.03
CA LYS A 72 22.55 -3.15 8.71
C LYS A 72 22.65 -2.00 9.71
N TYR A 73 21.52 -1.46 10.15
CA TYR A 73 21.47 -0.26 10.99
C TYR A 73 21.32 -0.52 12.50
N LEU A 74 21.01 -1.76 12.91
CA LEU A 74 20.89 -2.11 14.32
C LEU A 74 22.17 -1.78 15.11
N PRO A 75 22.04 -1.16 16.30
CA PRO A 75 23.20 -0.74 17.08
C PRO A 75 23.96 -1.95 17.62
N LYS A 76 25.29 -1.85 17.73
CA LYS A 76 26.17 -2.97 18.14
C LYS A 76 27.15 -2.58 19.25
N THR A 77 27.01 -1.38 19.82
CA THR A 77 27.94 -0.81 20.79
C THR A 77 27.21 -0.43 22.08
N GLY A 78 27.98 -0.20 23.16
CA GLY A 78 27.42 0.18 24.46
C GLY A 78 26.48 -0.89 25.01
N LYS A 79 25.23 -0.53 25.33
CA LYS A 79 24.22 -1.48 25.85
C LYS A 79 23.85 -2.62 24.87
N TYR A 80 24.40 -2.60 23.66
CA TYR A 80 24.15 -3.56 22.58
C TYR A 80 25.35 -4.46 22.21
N GLU A 81 26.50 -4.34 22.90
CA GLU A 81 27.75 -5.04 22.56
C GLU A 81 27.65 -6.59 22.62
N ASN A 82 26.73 -7.13 23.42
CA ASN A 82 26.46 -8.57 23.53
C ASN A 82 24.97 -8.91 23.36
N VAL A 83 24.30 -8.20 22.45
CA VAL A 83 22.89 -8.44 22.11
C VAL A 83 22.77 -9.36 20.91
N GLU A 84 21.84 -10.31 21.00
CA GLU A 84 21.28 -11.00 19.86
C GLU A 84 19.93 -10.37 19.49
N TYR A 85 19.81 -9.88 18.25
CA TYR A 85 18.54 -9.37 17.75
C TYR A 85 17.74 -10.49 17.11
N LYS A 86 16.53 -10.70 17.61
CA LYS A 86 15.55 -11.62 17.02
C LYS A 86 14.48 -10.80 16.30
N ILE A 87 14.68 -10.58 15.00
CA ILE A 87 13.76 -9.84 14.15
C ILE A 87 12.67 -10.79 13.64
N GLU A 88 11.42 -10.48 13.95
CA GLU A 88 10.27 -11.30 13.59
C GLU A 88 9.33 -10.49 12.71
N TRP A 89 9.20 -10.88 11.45
CA TRP A 89 8.28 -10.25 10.51
C TRP A 89 6.99 -11.05 10.42
N SER A 90 5.86 -10.35 10.37
CA SER A 90 4.56 -10.97 10.08
C SER A 90 3.74 -10.07 9.17
N SER A 91 3.14 -10.67 8.15
CA SER A 91 2.30 -9.98 7.17
C SER A 91 0.83 -10.21 7.45
N TYR A 92 0.01 -9.17 7.28
CA TYR A 92 -1.42 -9.18 7.56
C TYR A 92 -2.20 -8.61 6.37
N THR A 93 -3.45 -9.04 6.23
CA THR A 93 -4.32 -8.64 5.12
C THR A 93 -4.87 -7.21 5.26
N SER A 94 -4.80 -6.61 6.44
CA SER A 94 -5.29 -5.26 6.74
C SER A 94 -4.73 -4.73 8.07
N GLY A 95 -4.97 -3.44 8.37
CA GLY A 95 -4.55 -2.81 9.62
C GLY A 95 -5.20 -3.34 10.92
N PRO A 96 -6.51 -3.67 10.97
CA PRO A 96 -7.13 -4.13 12.22
C PRO A 96 -6.48 -5.37 12.87
N PRO A 97 -6.08 -6.42 12.12
CA PRO A 97 -5.25 -7.51 12.67
C PRO A 97 -3.95 -7.04 13.33
N ILE A 98 -3.24 -6.07 12.71
CA ILE A 98 -2.00 -5.50 13.27
C ILE A 98 -2.29 -4.81 14.60
N THR A 99 -3.36 -4.02 14.68
CA THR A 99 -3.79 -3.38 15.93
C THR A 99 -4.03 -4.39 17.04
N ASN A 100 -4.75 -5.48 16.76
CA ASN A 100 -5.01 -6.52 17.75
C ASN A 100 -3.72 -7.19 18.25
N LYS A 101 -2.77 -7.41 17.36
CA LYS A 101 -1.47 -8.01 17.67
C LYS A 101 -0.57 -7.07 18.47
N MET A 102 -0.56 -5.77 18.14
CA MET A 102 0.15 -4.77 18.93
C MET A 102 -0.45 -4.65 20.33
N LEU A 103 -1.78 -4.60 20.48
CA LEU A 103 -2.44 -4.54 21.80
C LEU A 103 -2.09 -5.75 22.68
N ALA A 104 -2.01 -6.94 22.06
CA ALA A 104 -1.60 -8.17 22.73
C ALA A 104 -0.08 -8.28 23.00
N ASN A 105 0.69 -7.20 22.77
CA ASN A 105 2.15 -7.16 22.89
C ASN A 105 2.86 -8.25 22.04
N GLN A 106 2.28 -8.58 20.88
CA GLN A 106 2.85 -9.54 19.94
C GLN A 106 3.65 -8.86 18.81
N LEU A 107 3.45 -7.55 18.63
CA LEU A 107 4.13 -6.68 17.67
C LEU A 107 4.58 -5.39 18.35
N ASP A 108 5.82 -4.97 18.07
CA ASP A 108 6.44 -3.75 18.55
C ASP A 108 6.25 -2.59 17.56
N ILE A 109 6.42 -2.88 16.27
CA ILE A 109 6.25 -1.94 15.14
C ILE A 109 5.14 -2.46 14.23
N GLY A 110 4.26 -1.57 13.76
CA GLY A 110 3.15 -1.90 12.89
C GLY A 110 3.02 -0.91 11.74
N MET A 111 2.49 -1.39 10.62
CA MET A 111 2.24 -0.58 9.43
C MET A 111 0.79 -0.66 9.02
N MET A 112 0.13 0.48 8.84
CA MET A 112 -1.26 0.47 8.43
C MET A 112 -1.70 1.79 7.82
N GLY A 113 -2.84 1.74 7.13
CA GLY A 113 -3.49 2.92 6.57
C GLY A 113 -3.99 3.90 7.64
N ASP A 114 -4.23 5.15 7.26
CA ASP A 114 -4.69 6.24 8.13
C ASP A 114 -5.91 5.87 8.98
N PHE A 115 -6.92 5.24 8.37
CA PHE A 115 -8.14 4.84 9.06
C PHE A 115 -7.91 3.79 10.16
N PRO A 116 -7.28 2.62 9.91
CA PRO A 116 -6.93 1.68 10.97
C PRO A 116 -5.88 2.22 11.95
N LEU A 117 -5.04 3.17 11.54
CA LEU A 117 -4.07 3.84 12.41
C LEU A 117 -4.79 4.72 13.46
N THR A 118 -5.84 5.45 13.07
CA THR A 118 -6.72 6.14 14.03
C THR A 118 -7.38 5.15 15.01
N ILE A 119 -7.87 4.00 14.52
CA ILE A 119 -8.44 2.96 15.39
C ILE A 119 -7.37 2.43 16.35
N ASN A 120 -6.14 2.22 15.88
CA ASN A 120 -5.02 1.77 16.68
C ASN A 120 -4.74 2.73 17.85
N MET A 121 -4.49 4.00 17.55
CA MET A 121 -4.21 5.05 18.55
C MET A 121 -5.31 5.13 19.60
N THR A 122 -6.57 5.19 19.17
CA THR A 122 -7.72 5.35 20.07
C THR A 122 -7.99 4.09 20.89
N THR A 123 -7.77 2.91 20.33
CA THR A 123 -7.88 1.65 21.09
C THR A 123 -6.79 1.55 22.16
N PHE A 124 -5.56 1.99 21.86
CA PHE A 124 -4.49 2.03 22.85
C PHE A 124 -4.76 3.04 23.98
N GLN A 125 -5.32 4.21 23.69
CA GLN A 125 -5.76 5.14 24.74
C GLN A 125 -6.72 4.47 25.73
N GLN A 126 -7.67 3.67 25.23
CA GLN A 126 -8.72 3.07 26.04
C GLN A 126 -8.28 1.76 26.72
N LYS A 127 -7.48 0.93 26.03
CA LYS A 127 -7.21 -0.46 26.40
C LYS A 127 -5.72 -0.80 26.50
N GLY A 128 -4.83 0.16 26.26
CA GLY A 128 -3.38 -0.04 26.21
C GLY A 128 -2.71 -0.21 27.57
N GLY A 129 -3.44 -0.06 28.69
CA GLY A 129 -2.91 -0.31 30.03
C GLY A 129 -1.72 0.60 30.39
N GLY A 130 -1.74 1.85 29.92
CA GLY A 130 -0.64 2.81 30.09
C GLY A 130 0.42 2.79 28.97
N VAL A 131 0.35 1.83 28.05
CA VAL A 131 1.10 1.85 26.79
C VAL A 131 0.28 2.56 25.72
N ASN A 132 0.94 3.38 24.89
CA ASN A 132 0.37 4.01 23.71
C ASN A 132 1.09 3.53 22.45
N THR A 133 0.63 3.96 21.29
CA THR A 133 1.33 3.81 20.00
C THR A 133 1.72 5.16 19.45
N LEU A 134 2.94 5.27 18.94
CA LEU A 134 3.49 6.49 18.36
C LEU A 134 3.53 6.34 16.84
N TYR A 135 2.93 7.28 16.10
CA TYR A 135 3.10 7.44 14.66
C TYR A 135 4.42 8.17 14.38
N ILE A 136 5.36 7.44 13.77
CA ILE A 136 6.78 7.86 13.68
C ILE A 136 7.25 8.17 12.26
N GLY A 137 6.45 7.86 11.24
CA GLY A 137 6.78 8.20 9.85
C GLY A 137 5.76 7.68 8.85
N THR A 138 5.65 8.38 7.72
CA THR A 138 4.80 8.01 6.58
C THR A 138 5.51 6.95 5.71
N LEU A 139 4.77 6.14 4.95
CA LEU A 139 5.34 5.18 3.99
C LEU A 139 4.96 5.53 2.55
N GLY A 140 3.66 5.69 2.29
CA GLY A 140 3.12 6.12 1.00
C GLY A 140 1.81 6.85 1.20
N TYR A 141 1.58 7.92 0.44
CA TYR A 141 0.38 8.74 0.58
C TYR A 141 -0.17 9.28 -0.75
N SER A 142 -1.46 9.58 -0.75
CA SER A 142 -2.15 10.38 -1.75
C SER A 142 -2.85 11.56 -1.08
N ALA A 143 -2.61 12.76 -1.60
CA ALA A 143 -3.22 13.99 -1.07
C ALA A 143 -4.71 14.11 -1.35
N THR A 144 -5.26 13.33 -2.30
CA THR A 144 -6.67 13.41 -2.70
C THR A 144 -7.48 12.18 -2.32
N GLY A 145 -6.82 11.10 -1.90
CA GLY A 145 -7.48 9.83 -1.57
C GLY A 145 -7.30 8.74 -2.62
N ALA A 146 -6.54 9.02 -3.69
CA ALA A 146 -6.30 8.07 -4.77
C ALA A 146 -5.69 6.75 -4.30
N GLY A 147 -6.01 5.67 -5.01
CA GLY A 147 -5.57 4.29 -4.70
C GLY A 147 -6.53 3.51 -3.80
N ASN A 148 -7.51 4.16 -3.18
CA ASN A 148 -8.70 3.49 -2.66
C ASN A 148 -9.78 3.52 -3.75
N ALA A 149 -10.49 2.42 -4.00
CA ALA A 149 -11.44 2.37 -5.11
C ALA A 149 -12.67 1.51 -4.78
N VAL A 150 -13.76 1.75 -5.53
CA VAL A 150 -14.89 0.81 -5.65
C VAL A 150 -14.85 0.19 -7.04
N MET A 151 -14.82 -1.15 -7.08
CA MET A 151 -14.73 -1.94 -8.29
C MET A 151 -15.96 -2.83 -8.43
N VAL A 152 -16.31 -3.13 -9.68
CA VAL A 152 -17.34 -4.09 -10.06
C VAL A 152 -16.73 -5.15 -10.98
N PRO A 153 -17.36 -6.31 -11.20
CA PRO A 153 -16.93 -7.23 -12.26
C PRO A 153 -16.84 -6.49 -13.60
N LYS A 154 -15.85 -6.82 -14.42
CA LYS A 154 -15.54 -6.09 -15.67
C LYS A 154 -16.78 -5.85 -16.55
N ASP A 155 -17.60 -6.87 -16.71
CA ASP A 155 -18.80 -6.88 -17.56
C ASP A 155 -20.09 -6.49 -16.81
N SER A 156 -19.98 -6.00 -15.57
CA SER A 156 -21.13 -5.55 -14.78
C SER A 156 -21.84 -4.36 -15.42
N SER A 157 -23.17 -4.36 -15.31
CA SER A 157 -24.02 -3.24 -15.74
C SER A 157 -23.95 -2.04 -14.80
N VAL A 158 -23.44 -2.19 -13.57
CA VAL A 158 -23.29 -1.10 -12.58
C VAL A 158 -22.23 -0.12 -13.08
N ARG A 159 -22.56 1.16 -13.19
CA ARG A 159 -21.66 2.21 -13.71
C ARG A 159 -21.32 3.26 -12.68
N THR A 160 -22.20 3.51 -11.72
CA THR A 160 -22.08 4.56 -10.73
C THR A 160 -22.29 4.02 -9.31
N LEU A 161 -21.94 4.80 -8.30
CA LEU A 161 -22.24 4.47 -6.91
C LEU A 161 -23.75 4.35 -6.64
N ALA A 162 -24.59 5.14 -7.32
CA ALA A 162 -26.04 5.10 -7.16
C ALA A 162 -26.62 3.72 -7.58
N ASP A 163 -26.01 3.08 -8.57
CA ASP A 163 -26.41 1.74 -9.05
C ASP A 163 -26.15 0.64 -8.01
N LEU A 164 -25.44 0.94 -6.91
CA LEU A 164 -25.20 0.01 -5.81
C LEU A 164 -26.39 -0.14 -4.87
N LYS A 165 -27.47 0.63 -5.03
CA LYS A 165 -28.67 0.48 -4.20
C LYS A 165 -29.25 -0.94 -4.30
N GLY A 166 -29.44 -1.58 -3.15
CA GLY A 166 -29.87 -2.97 -2.99
C GLY A 166 -28.80 -4.02 -3.29
N LYS A 167 -27.57 -3.60 -3.66
CA LYS A 167 -26.47 -4.50 -4.05
C LYS A 167 -25.63 -4.94 -2.86
N GLN A 168 -24.95 -6.06 -3.02
CA GLN A 168 -23.96 -6.56 -2.07
C GLN A 168 -22.58 -5.99 -2.37
N VAL A 169 -22.04 -5.22 -1.43
CA VAL A 169 -20.72 -4.58 -1.55
C VAL A 169 -19.79 -5.15 -0.48
N SER A 170 -18.68 -5.74 -0.92
CA SER A 170 -17.66 -6.27 -0.03
C SER A 170 -16.58 -5.24 0.26
N VAL A 171 -16.09 -5.16 1.50
CA VAL A 171 -14.97 -4.29 1.89
C VAL A 171 -14.31 -4.79 3.17
N PRO A 172 -12.98 -4.71 3.36
CA PRO A 172 -12.37 -5.05 4.64
C PRO A 172 -12.81 -4.06 5.72
N PHE A 173 -13.64 -4.49 6.68
CA PHE A 173 -14.18 -3.58 7.70
C PHE A 173 -13.06 -2.94 8.55
N GLY A 174 -13.18 -1.64 8.80
CA GLY A 174 -12.20 -0.86 9.56
C GLY A 174 -10.92 -0.51 8.80
N SER A 175 -10.88 -0.77 7.48
CA SER A 175 -9.78 -0.33 6.61
C SER A 175 -9.99 1.09 6.06
N ALA A 176 -8.96 1.66 5.42
CA ALA A 176 -9.06 2.93 4.69
C ALA A 176 -10.14 2.89 3.60
N ALA A 177 -10.27 1.76 2.90
CA ALA A 177 -11.32 1.56 1.89
C ALA A 177 -12.73 1.54 2.48
N HIS A 178 -12.89 1.06 3.72
CA HIS A 178 -14.18 1.12 4.41
C HIS A 178 -14.56 2.56 4.72
N GLY A 179 -13.62 3.35 5.26
CA GLY A 179 -13.85 4.78 5.48
C GLY A 179 -14.19 5.54 4.19
N MET A 180 -13.47 5.25 3.10
CA MET A 180 -13.74 5.80 1.76
C MET A 180 -15.13 5.42 1.25
N LEU A 181 -15.48 4.12 1.27
CA LEU A 181 -16.76 3.63 0.76
C LEU A 181 -17.95 4.29 1.46
N LEU A 182 -17.88 4.42 2.78
CA LEU A 182 -18.96 5.01 3.57
C LEU A 182 -19.19 6.50 3.22
N LYS A 183 -18.11 7.26 3.00
CA LYS A 183 -18.20 8.65 2.53
C LYS A 183 -18.72 8.72 1.11
N ALA A 184 -18.22 7.86 0.22
CA ALA A 184 -18.60 7.81 -1.19
C ALA A 184 -20.09 7.50 -1.36
N LEU A 185 -20.62 6.49 -0.66
CA LEU A 185 -22.04 6.14 -0.67
C LEU A 185 -22.91 7.30 -0.17
N LYS A 186 -22.55 7.92 0.96
CA LYS A 186 -23.28 9.10 1.47
C LYS A 186 -23.26 10.27 0.48
N GLY A 187 -22.11 10.53 -0.13
CA GLY A 187 -21.97 11.56 -1.18
C GLY A 187 -22.81 11.27 -2.42
N ALA A 188 -23.09 10.00 -2.72
CA ALA A 188 -24.01 9.56 -3.76
C ALA A 188 -25.48 9.51 -3.31
N GLY A 189 -25.81 9.98 -2.09
CA GLY A 189 -27.16 9.98 -1.55
C GLY A 189 -27.67 8.62 -1.08
N LEU A 190 -26.77 7.66 -0.80
CA LEU A 190 -27.10 6.35 -0.26
C LEU A 190 -26.75 6.27 1.23
N GLU A 191 -27.65 5.72 2.03
CA GLU A 191 -27.40 5.39 3.43
C GLU A 191 -26.74 4.00 3.52
N PRO A 192 -25.46 3.88 3.92
CA PRO A 192 -24.73 2.62 3.80
C PRO A 192 -25.38 1.43 4.52
N ASP A 193 -26.02 1.66 5.67
CA ASP A 193 -26.63 0.60 6.47
C ASP A 193 -28.07 0.25 6.02
N LYS A 194 -28.66 1.02 5.09
CA LYS A 194 -30.04 0.84 4.63
C LYS A 194 -30.14 0.51 3.15
N ASP A 195 -29.36 1.20 2.33
CA ASP A 195 -29.46 1.14 0.88
C ASP A 195 -28.52 0.10 0.26
N VAL A 196 -27.50 -0.39 0.97
CA VAL A 196 -26.56 -1.41 0.45
C VAL A 196 -26.35 -2.54 1.45
N LYS A 197 -26.01 -3.73 0.96
CA LYS A 197 -25.66 -4.88 1.82
C LYS A 197 -24.14 -4.96 1.95
N LEU A 198 -23.57 -4.32 2.97
CA LEU A 198 -22.14 -4.39 3.26
C LEU A 198 -21.76 -5.74 3.86
N ILE A 199 -20.68 -6.35 3.35
CA ILE A 199 -20.05 -7.54 3.94
C ILE A 199 -18.55 -7.32 4.13
N SER A 200 -17.99 -7.93 5.17
CA SER A 200 -16.56 -7.88 5.44
C SER A 200 -15.84 -9.05 4.79
N GLN A 201 -14.89 -8.78 3.91
CA GLN A 201 -13.95 -9.77 3.39
C GLN A 201 -12.54 -9.18 3.32
N ALA A 202 -11.54 -10.03 3.54
CA ALA A 202 -10.15 -9.66 3.25
C ALA A 202 -9.96 -9.39 1.74
N PRO A 203 -8.96 -8.60 1.34
CA PRO A 203 -8.74 -8.23 -0.06
C PRO A 203 -8.75 -9.39 -1.06
N GLU A 204 -8.10 -10.50 -0.73
CA GLU A 204 -7.93 -11.66 -1.63
C GLU A 204 -9.25 -12.43 -1.77
N VAL A 205 -10.02 -12.52 -0.68
CA VAL A 205 -11.36 -13.13 -0.65
C VAL A 205 -12.36 -12.26 -1.42
N GLY A 206 -12.31 -10.94 -1.22
CA GLY A 206 -13.13 -9.97 -1.95
C GLY A 206 -12.83 -9.99 -3.45
N GLY A 207 -11.55 -10.01 -3.83
CA GLY A 207 -11.13 -10.14 -5.24
C GLY A 207 -11.61 -11.44 -5.88
N THR A 208 -11.51 -12.57 -5.17
CA THR A 208 -12.03 -13.86 -5.65
C THR A 208 -13.55 -13.81 -5.82
N SER A 209 -14.26 -13.29 -4.82
CA SER A 209 -15.72 -13.16 -4.83
C SER A 209 -16.18 -12.30 -6.01
N LEU A 210 -15.49 -11.16 -6.25
CA LEU A 210 -15.74 -10.25 -7.36
C LEU A 210 -15.54 -10.96 -8.71
N ARG A 211 -14.41 -11.65 -8.89
CA ARG A 211 -14.11 -12.40 -10.12
C ARG A 211 -15.13 -13.49 -10.43
N THR A 212 -15.69 -14.12 -9.39
CA THR A 212 -16.71 -15.17 -9.53
C THR A 212 -18.15 -14.66 -9.48
N ASN A 213 -18.36 -13.33 -9.52
CA ASN A 213 -19.68 -12.69 -9.43
C ASN A 213 -20.50 -13.08 -8.18
N GLN A 214 -19.84 -13.42 -7.07
CA GLN A 214 -20.51 -13.72 -5.79
C GLN A 214 -20.92 -12.44 -5.03
N ILE A 215 -20.37 -11.29 -5.42
CA ILE A 215 -20.67 -9.95 -4.91
C ILE A 215 -20.84 -9.01 -6.11
N ASP A 216 -21.64 -7.96 -5.95
CA ASP A 216 -21.90 -6.99 -7.02
C ASP A 216 -20.75 -5.98 -7.16
N ALA A 217 -20.12 -5.61 -6.03
CA ALA A 217 -19.01 -4.68 -5.98
C ALA A 217 -18.06 -5.00 -4.82
N HIS A 218 -16.83 -4.53 -4.94
CA HIS A 218 -15.83 -4.59 -3.89
C HIS A 218 -15.17 -3.22 -3.75
N ALA A 219 -15.17 -2.66 -2.54
CA ALA A 219 -14.34 -1.52 -2.21
C ALA A 219 -13.05 -2.00 -1.56
N ASN A 220 -11.92 -1.45 -1.97
CA ASN A 220 -10.62 -1.84 -1.45
C ASN A 220 -9.60 -0.71 -1.54
N PHE A 221 -8.50 -0.88 -0.81
CA PHE A 221 -7.39 0.06 -0.74
C PHE A 221 -6.27 -0.34 -1.70
N VAL A 222 -5.22 0.46 -1.74
CA VAL A 222 -4.05 0.23 -2.58
C VAL A 222 -3.43 -1.16 -2.33
N PRO A 223 -3.01 -1.93 -3.36
CA PRO A 223 -3.06 -1.62 -4.80
C PRO A 223 -4.29 -2.17 -5.51
N PHE A 224 -5.24 -2.77 -4.77
CA PHE A 224 -6.29 -3.63 -5.33
C PHE A 224 -7.20 -2.89 -6.33
N GLY A 225 -7.41 -1.59 -6.12
CA GLY A 225 -8.16 -0.68 -7.01
C GLY A 225 -7.67 -0.69 -8.47
N GLU A 226 -6.36 -0.81 -8.66
CA GLU A 226 -5.68 -0.76 -9.94
C GLU A 226 -5.22 -2.15 -10.38
N MET A 227 -4.86 -3.02 -9.42
CA MET A 227 -4.42 -4.38 -9.66
C MET A 227 -5.53 -5.27 -10.24
N PHE A 228 -6.78 -5.16 -9.77
CA PHE A 228 -7.86 -6.00 -10.28
C PHE A 228 -8.29 -5.64 -11.71
N PRO A 229 -8.43 -4.34 -12.08
CA PRO A 229 -8.55 -3.95 -13.48
C PRO A 229 -7.36 -4.35 -14.33
N PHE A 230 -6.12 -4.20 -13.83
CA PHE A 230 -4.91 -4.66 -14.52
C PHE A 230 -4.95 -6.17 -14.83
N ARG A 231 -5.42 -6.99 -13.88
CA ARG A 231 -5.67 -8.44 -14.07
C ARG A 231 -6.87 -8.75 -14.98
N GLY A 232 -7.60 -7.73 -15.43
CA GLY A 232 -8.60 -7.84 -16.48
C GLY A 232 -9.96 -8.41 -16.06
N PHE A 233 -10.24 -8.54 -14.77
CA PHE A 233 -11.53 -9.09 -14.28
C PHE A 233 -12.42 -8.08 -13.56
N ALA A 234 -11.92 -6.88 -13.26
CA ALA A 234 -12.68 -5.83 -12.61
C ALA A 234 -12.65 -4.52 -13.39
N ARG A 235 -13.59 -3.63 -13.08
CA ARG A 235 -13.62 -2.25 -13.56
C ARG A 235 -13.88 -1.32 -12.38
N LYS A 236 -13.13 -0.23 -12.30
CA LYS A 236 -13.33 0.82 -11.29
C LYS A 236 -14.56 1.66 -11.66
N ILE A 237 -15.43 1.93 -10.69
CA ILE A 237 -16.59 2.84 -10.80
C ILE A 237 -16.48 4.07 -9.91
N PHE A 238 -15.48 4.08 -9.02
CA PHE A 238 -15.18 5.20 -8.15
C PHE A 238 -13.72 5.14 -7.72
N ASP A 239 -13.04 6.29 -7.78
CA ASP A 239 -11.72 6.48 -7.20
C ASP A 239 -11.79 7.38 -5.96
N GLY A 240 -11.06 7.04 -4.92
CA GLY A 240 -10.99 7.83 -3.69
C GLY A 240 -10.53 9.27 -3.91
N ALA A 241 -9.80 9.55 -5.00
CA ALA A 241 -9.45 10.90 -5.44
C ALA A 241 -10.68 11.82 -5.61
N GLU A 242 -11.84 11.26 -5.97
CA GLU A 242 -13.08 12.01 -6.16
C GLU A 242 -13.63 12.61 -4.86
N LEU A 243 -13.20 12.10 -3.69
CA LEU A 243 -13.55 12.67 -2.39
C LEU A 243 -12.72 13.92 -2.05
N GLY A 244 -11.53 14.07 -2.65
CA GLY A 244 -10.58 15.13 -2.28
C GLY A 244 -10.09 15.05 -0.83
N VAL A 245 -10.07 13.84 -0.25
CA VAL A 245 -9.66 13.60 1.14
C VAL A 245 -8.36 12.79 1.15
N PRO A 246 -7.27 13.28 1.77
CA PRO A 246 -6.01 12.56 1.81
C PRO A 246 -6.13 11.17 2.46
N THR A 247 -5.29 10.24 2.01
CA THR A 247 -5.09 8.90 2.61
C THR A 247 -3.60 8.57 2.62
N PHE A 248 -3.15 7.79 3.60
CA PHE A 248 -1.74 7.38 3.70
C PHE A 248 -1.59 6.05 4.41
N HIS A 249 -0.42 5.43 4.30
CA HIS A 249 0.04 4.39 5.22
C HIS A 249 1.22 4.90 6.04
N GLY A 250 1.24 4.51 7.31
CA GLY A 250 2.21 4.99 8.28
C GLY A 250 2.81 3.87 9.12
N VAL A 251 3.93 4.19 9.76
CA VAL A 251 4.61 3.34 10.75
C VAL A 251 4.20 3.78 12.15
N VAL A 252 3.72 2.84 12.94
CA VAL A 252 3.48 3.02 14.37
C VAL A 252 4.40 2.12 15.19
N VAL A 253 4.81 2.60 16.37
CA VAL A 253 5.60 1.82 17.33
C VAL A 253 4.95 1.87 18.70
N ARG A 254 5.00 0.76 19.46
CA ARG A 254 4.56 0.77 20.86
C ARG A 254 5.48 1.69 21.69
N SER A 255 4.89 2.54 22.53
CA SER A 255 5.62 3.56 23.28
C SER A 255 6.59 2.98 24.31
N ASP A 256 6.28 1.81 24.88
CA ASP A 256 7.15 1.10 25.81
C ASP A 256 8.40 0.54 25.12
N PHE A 257 8.23 -0.06 23.94
CA PHE A 257 9.34 -0.51 23.10
C PHE A 257 10.22 0.67 22.67
N ALA A 258 9.61 1.75 22.18
CA ALA A 258 10.33 2.94 21.75
C ALA A 258 11.11 3.62 22.91
N LYS A 259 10.55 3.62 24.11
CA LYS A 259 11.23 4.11 25.32
C LYS A 259 12.39 3.20 25.74
N GLN A 260 12.24 1.89 25.62
CA GLN A 260 13.26 0.93 26.03
C GLN A 260 14.42 0.84 25.03
N TYR A 261 14.11 0.90 23.73
CA TYR A 261 15.05 0.71 22.63
C TYR A 261 14.95 1.82 21.57
N PRO A 262 15.12 3.11 21.94
CA PRO A 262 14.99 4.22 21.01
C PRO A 262 15.96 4.11 19.83
N GLU A 263 17.17 3.60 20.05
CA GLU A 263 18.19 3.42 19.00
C GLU A 263 17.79 2.34 17.98
N VAL A 264 16.97 1.35 18.38
CA VAL A 264 16.40 0.36 17.45
C VAL A 264 15.31 0.99 16.58
N VAL A 265 14.50 1.89 17.15
CA VAL A 265 13.48 2.65 16.38
C VAL A 265 14.17 3.59 15.38
N VAL A 266 15.24 4.28 15.78
CA VAL A 266 16.06 5.09 14.87
C VAL A 266 16.67 4.23 13.76
N ALA A 267 17.21 3.05 14.09
CA ALA A 267 17.74 2.10 13.10
C ALA A 267 16.67 1.68 12.07
N TYR A 268 15.43 1.46 12.51
CA TYR A 268 14.31 1.18 11.62
C TYR A 268 13.99 2.37 10.70
N MET A 269 14.01 3.60 11.20
CA MET A 269 13.79 4.79 10.37
C MET A 269 14.92 5.01 9.34
N LYS A 270 16.17 4.68 9.68
CA LYS A 270 17.28 4.65 8.71
C LYS A 270 17.07 3.62 7.61
N ALA A 271 16.62 2.43 7.99
CA ALA A 271 16.29 1.38 7.02
C ALA A 271 15.18 1.81 6.07
N LEU A 272 14.15 2.54 6.55
CA LEU A 272 13.11 3.11 5.70
C LEU A 272 13.65 4.18 4.74
N LEU A 273 14.52 5.08 5.21
CA LEU A 273 15.16 6.09 4.36
C LEU A 273 15.99 5.44 3.25
N GLU A 274 16.78 4.41 3.58
CA GLU A 274 17.55 3.66 2.58
C GLU A 274 16.65 2.89 1.61
N ALA A 275 15.58 2.25 2.08
CA ALA A 275 14.62 1.55 1.22
C ALA A 275 13.95 2.50 0.20
N ASN A 276 13.56 3.69 0.64
CA ASN A 276 13.03 4.73 -0.27
C ASN A 276 14.09 5.16 -1.29
N LYS A 277 15.35 5.32 -0.88
CA LYS A 277 16.47 5.63 -1.78
C LYS A 277 16.69 4.54 -2.83
N LEU A 278 16.69 3.26 -2.43
CA LEU A 278 16.82 2.13 -3.35
C LEU A 278 15.73 2.13 -4.41
N PHE A 279 14.48 2.41 -4.02
CA PHE A 279 13.36 2.50 -4.95
C PHE A 279 13.55 3.66 -5.95
N ARG A 280 14.03 4.82 -5.50
CA ARG A 280 14.29 5.97 -6.39
C ARG A 280 15.40 5.72 -7.39
N GLU A 281 16.47 5.05 -6.97
CA GLU A 281 17.63 4.77 -7.83
C GLU A 281 17.37 3.63 -8.82
N GLN A 282 16.56 2.64 -8.43
CA GLN A 282 16.36 1.42 -9.21
C GLN A 282 14.88 0.99 -9.27
N PRO A 283 13.96 1.86 -9.72
CA PRO A 283 12.53 1.61 -9.58
C PRO A 283 12.05 0.35 -10.30
N GLU A 284 12.54 0.04 -11.50
CA GLU A 284 12.14 -1.19 -12.19
C GLU A 284 12.66 -2.45 -11.48
N ALA A 285 13.89 -2.43 -10.99
CA ALA A 285 14.51 -3.58 -10.34
C ALA A 285 13.88 -3.85 -8.96
N ILE A 286 13.63 -2.80 -8.17
CA ILE A 286 12.92 -2.95 -6.89
C ILE A 286 11.46 -3.38 -7.12
N SER A 287 10.78 -2.87 -8.14
CA SER A 287 9.44 -3.37 -8.50
C SER A 287 9.43 -4.87 -8.82
N ALA A 288 10.40 -5.35 -9.59
CA ALA A 288 10.54 -6.78 -9.90
C ALA A 288 10.85 -7.63 -8.67
N LYS A 289 11.65 -7.12 -7.73
CA LYS A 289 11.90 -7.80 -6.45
C LYS A 289 10.65 -7.85 -5.57
N VAL A 290 9.93 -6.73 -5.45
CA VAL A 290 8.67 -6.68 -4.68
C VAL A 290 7.63 -7.65 -5.26
N GLU A 291 7.57 -7.82 -6.57
CA GLU A 291 6.73 -8.85 -7.20
C GLU A 291 7.07 -10.26 -6.68
N GLN A 292 8.36 -10.61 -6.62
CA GLN A 292 8.80 -11.90 -6.11
C GLN A 292 8.48 -12.11 -4.63
N TRP A 293 8.58 -11.05 -3.83
CA TRP A 293 8.40 -11.13 -2.37
C TRP A 293 6.94 -11.06 -1.93
N ALA A 294 6.12 -10.28 -2.61
CA ALA A 294 4.74 -9.96 -2.21
C ALA A 294 3.67 -10.54 -3.16
N GLY A 295 4.04 -10.95 -4.38
CA GLY A 295 3.08 -11.42 -5.38
C GLY A 295 2.20 -10.30 -5.95
N VAL A 296 2.68 -9.05 -5.91
CA VAL A 296 2.06 -7.89 -6.57
C VAL A 296 2.83 -7.60 -7.85
N GLU A 297 2.15 -7.57 -8.99
CA GLU A 297 2.78 -7.45 -10.30
C GLU A 297 3.68 -6.21 -10.39
N LYS A 298 4.90 -6.37 -10.95
CA LYS A 298 5.91 -5.30 -10.96
C LYS A 298 5.41 -4.03 -11.67
N GLU A 299 4.54 -4.15 -12.65
CA GLU A 299 3.90 -3.03 -13.34
C GLU A 299 3.00 -2.23 -12.39
N VAL A 300 2.27 -2.92 -11.51
CA VAL A 300 1.43 -2.30 -10.48
C VAL A 300 2.32 -1.63 -9.43
N VAL A 301 3.38 -2.29 -8.99
CA VAL A 301 4.38 -1.70 -8.07
C VAL A 301 4.97 -0.41 -8.64
N TYR A 302 5.42 -0.46 -9.90
CA TYR A 302 6.02 0.68 -10.59
C TYR A 302 5.02 1.82 -10.86
N MET A 303 3.75 1.49 -11.12
CA MET A 303 2.69 2.49 -11.28
C MET A 303 2.50 3.30 -9.99
N PHE A 304 2.48 2.63 -8.85
CA PHE A 304 2.28 3.30 -7.57
C PHE A 304 3.52 4.04 -7.08
N LEU A 305 4.69 3.40 -7.12
CA LEU A 305 5.88 3.86 -6.42
C LEU A 305 7.03 4.29 -7.32
N GLY A 306 6.94 4.10 -8.64
CA GLY A 306 7.97 4.53 -9.59
C GLY A 306 8.02 6.06 -9.79
N PRO A 307 8.85 6.57 -10.72
CA PRO A 307 8.89 7.99 -11.03
C PRO A 307 7.51 8.47 -11.47
N SER A 308 7.04 9.60 -10.95
CA SER A 308 5.67 10.10 -11.12
C SER A 308 4.58 9.18 -10.51
N GLY A 309 4.93 8.26 -9.63
CA GLY A 309 4.02 7.28 -9.07
C GLY A 309 2.79 7.90 -8.39
N LEU A 310 1.67 7.17 -8.41
CA LEU A 310 0.42 7.61 -7.79
C LEU A 310 0.53 7.81 -6.27
N GLN A 311 1.50 7.16 -5.61
CA GLN A 311 1.74 7.24 -4.17
C GLN A 311 3.14 7.80 -3.93
N ARG A 312 3.21 8.90 -3.19
CA ARG A 312 4.48 9.58 -2.93
C ARG A 312 5.24 8.91 -1.80
N LEU A 313 6.51 8.61 -2.05
CA LEU A 313 7.46 8.08 -1.06
C LEU A 313 8.15 9.22 -0.31
N ASN A 314 7.45 9.80 0.66
CA ASN A 314 8.00 10.78 1.61
C ASN A 314 7.74 10.28 3.03
N PRO A 315 8.77 9.95 3.83
CA PRO A 315 8.58 9.44 5.19
C PRO A 315 8.21 10.52 6.20
N SER A 316 8.35 11.80 5.87
CA SER A 316 8.00 12.89 6.76
C SER A 316 6.50 12.95 7.02
N ILE A 317 6.13 13.32 8.24
CA ILE A 317 4.74 13.54 8.64
C ILE A 317 4.37 14.97 8.26
N GLN A 318 3.45 15.12 7.31
CA GLN A 318 3.04 16.40 6.74
C GLN A 318 1.58 16.74 7.11
N GLN A 319 1.16 17.97 6.82
CA GLN A 319 -0.21 18.42 7.08
C GLN A 319 -1.29 17.51 6.47
N PRO A 320 -1.17 17.02 5.22
CA PRO A 320 -2.15 16.07 4.66
C PRO A 320 -2.30 14.78 5.47
N ASN A 321 -1.25 14.32 6.16
CA ASN A 321 -1.36 13.15 7.05
C ASN A 321 -2.20 13.49 8.29
N LEU A 322 -2.02 14.68 8.86
CA LEU A 322 -2.83 15.15 9.98
C LEU A 322 -4.29 15.31 9.59
N ASP A 323 -4.54 15.83 8.38
CA ASP A 323 -5.88 16.02 7.84
C ASP A 323 -6.57 14.65 7.62
N ALA A 324 -5.85 13.66 7.09
CA ALA A 324 -6.36 12.28 6.97
C ALA A 324 -6.73 11.66 8.32
N LEU A 325 -5.88 11.81 9.35
CA LEU A 325 -6.17 11.30 10.70
C LEU A 325 -7.38 12.00 11.34
N THR A 326 -7.43 13.33 11.23
CA THR A 326 -8.55 14.16 11.70
C THR A 326 -9.86 13.73 11.04
N ASN A 327 -9.83 13.57 9.71
CA ASN A 327 -10.97 13.11 8.93
C ASN A 327 -11.39 11.68 9.31
N SER A 328 -10.44 10.80 9.62
CA SER A 328 -10.71 9.44 10.09
C SER A 328 -11.41 9.45 11.45
N VAL A 329 -10.98 10.30 12.41
CA VAL A 329 -11.69 10.47 13.70
C VAL A 329 -13.14 10.90 13.46
N THR A 330 -13.36 11.97 12.70
CA THR A 330 -14.71 12.48 12.40
C THR A 330 -15.60 11.40 11.78
N THR A 331 -15.04 10.63 10.85
CA THR A 331 -15.78 9.56 10.17
C THR A 331 -16.14 8.44 11.13
N LEU A 332 -15.19 8.00 11.97
CA LEU A 332 -15.43 6.95 12.96
C LEU A 332 -16.49 7.35 13.98
N GLN A 333 -16.53 8.62 14.38
CA GLN A 333 -17.57 9.16 15.27
C GLN A 333 -18.95 9.15 14.60
N GLN A 334 -19.04 9.62 13.36
CA GLN A 334 -20.29 9.59 12.58
C GLN A 334 -20.84 8.18 12.37
N LEU A 335 -19.97 7.16 12.43
CA LEU A 335 -20.33 5.76 12.32
C LEU A 335 -20.62 5.09 13.67
N GLY A 336 -20.52 5.82 14.80
CA GLY A 336 -20.65 5.27 16.14
C GLY A 336 -19.55 4.26 16.49
N ARG A 337 -18.41 4.29 15.78
CA ARG A 337 -17.27 3.38 15.96
C ARG A 337 -16.18 3.96 16.84
N LEU A 338 -16.30 5.23 17.19
CA LEU A 338 -15.43 5.94 18.12
C LEU A 338 -16.28 6.81 19.02
N ASP A 339 -15.87 6.91 20.29
CA ASP A 339 -16.55 7.73 21.28
C ASP A 339 -16.56 9.21 20.85
N ALA A 340 -17.69 9.89 21.03
CA ALA A 340 -17.84 11.31 20.70
C ALA A 340 -16.91 12.24 21.51
N THR A 341 -16.35 11.74 22.61
CA THR A 341 -15.38 12.46 23.45
C THR A 341 -13.98 12.52 22.85
N VAL A 342 -13.61 11.62 21.91
CA VAL A 342 -12.31 11.64 21.25
C VAL A 342 -12.28 12.78 20.24
N LYS A 343 -11.44 13.79 20.47
CA LYS A 343 -11.46 14.97 19.60
C LYS A 343 -10.53 14.77 18.40
N PRO A 344 -10.88 15.26 17.19
CA PRO A 344 -10.01 15.11 16.03
C PRO A 344 -8.58 15.62 16.24
N GLU A 345 -8.38 16.66 17.05
CA GLU A 345 -7.05 17.18 17.40
C GLU A 345 -6.21 16.23 18.28
N ASP A 346 -6.82 15.23 18.93
CA ASP A 346 -6.12 14.28 19.81
C ASP A 346 -5.11 13.42 19.04
N VAL A 347 -5.28 13.27 17.72
CA VAL A 347 -4.36 12.52 16.86
C VAL A 347 -2.92 13.06 16.94
N LYS A 348 -2.76 14.36 17.23
CA LYS A 348 -1.44 15.01 17.38
C LYS A 348 -0.65 14.47 18.57
N LYS A 349 -1.32 13.97 19.61
CA LYS A 349 -0.69 13.42 20.83
C LYS A 349 0.06 12.12 20.56
N PHE A 350 -0.24 11.47 19.43
CA PHE A 350 0.34 10.19 19.03
C PHE A 350 1.48 10.36 18.04
N ILE A 351 1.86 11.59 17.69
CA ILE A 351 2.87 11.83 16.67
C ILE A 351 4.21 12.04 17.34
N ASP A 352 5.21 11.28 16.91
CA ASP A 352 6.58 11.45 17.36
C ASP A 352 7.54 11.36 16.17
N ASN A 353 7.89 12.52 15.62
CA ASN A 353 8.84 12.61 14.50
C ASN A 353 10.31 12.66 14.95
N SER A 354 10.60 12.55 16.25
CA SER A 354 11.98 12.66 16.75
C SER A 354 12.87 11.53 16.23
N TYR A 355 12.35 10.31 16.13
CA TYR A 355 13.10 9.15 15.61
C TYR A 355 13.50 9.32 14.14
N LEU A 356 12.58 9.82 13.30
CA LEU A 356 12.86 10.10 11.90
C LEU A 356 13.89 11.23 11.76
N LYS A 357 13.73 12.30 12.54
CA LYS A 357 14.68 13.43 12.55
C LYS A 357 16.08 13.01 12.97
N GLN A 358 16.18 12.18 14.02
CA GLN A 358 17.45 11.63 14.46
C GLN A 358 18.07 10.72 13.39
N ALA A 359 17.27 9.85 12.75
CA ALA A 359 17.75 9.02 11.65
C ALA A 359 18.31 9.84 10.48
N MET A 360 17.59 10.90 10.06
CA MET A 360 18.06 11.81 9.01
C MET A 360 19.35 12.52 9.43
N GLN A 361 19.43 13.04 10.66
CA GLN A 361 20.64 13.68 11.18
C GLN A 361 21.85 12.72 11.15
N GLU A 362 21.67 11.49 11.63
CA GLU A 362 22.74 10.47 11.64
C GLU A 362 23.13 9.97 10.24
N MET A 363 22.26 10.16 9.24
CA MET A 363 22.52 9.87 7.82
C MET A 363 23.00 11.09 7.04
N GLY A 364 23.16 12.25 7.67
CA GLY A 364 23.55 13.49 7.00
C GLY A 364 22.50 14.05 6.04
N MET A 365 21.23 13.73 6.27
CA MET A 365 20.09 14.18 5.45
C MET A 365 19.32 15.30 6.17
N SER A 366 18.64 16.15 5.41
CA SER A 366 17.73 17.16 5.96
C SER A 366 16.27 16.89 5.55
N ASP A 367 15.30 17.36 6.35
CA ASP A 367 13.87 17.29 6.04
C ASP A 367 13.57 17.88 4.65
N GLN A 368 14.22 19.00 4.31
CA GLN A 368 14.06 19.67 3.02
C GLN A 368 14.59 18.81 1.87
N GLN A 369 15.76 18.19 2.03
CA GLN A 369 16.30 17.29 1.01
C GLN A 369 15.36 16.10 0.77
N VAL A 370 14.89 15.44 1.83
CA VAL A 370 13.98 14.29 1.73
C VAL A 370 12.67 14.67 1.04
N ALA A 371 12.11 15.85 1.37
CA ALA A 371 10.91 16.37 0.72
C ALA A 371 11.15 16.68 -0.77
N THR A 372 12.22 17.39 -1.09
CA THR A 372 12.58 17.73 -2.48
C THR A 372 12.80 16.47 -3.32
N GLU A 373 13.53 15.48 -2.82
CA GLU A 373 13.75 14.21 -3.52
C GLU A 373 12.43 13.47 -3.80
N ALA A 374 11.48 13.50 -2.86
CA ALA A 374 10.18 12.89 -3.05
C ALA A 374 9.32 13.64 -4.09
N GLU A 375 9.39 14.97 -4.13
CA GLU A 375 8.65 15.80 -5.09
C GLU A 375 9.25 15.75 -6.51
N GLN A 376 10.57 15.64 -6.61
CA GLN A 376 11.29 15.59 -7.89
C GLN A 376 11.39 14.17 -8.45
N PHE A 377 10.86 13.16 -7.76
CA PHE A 377 10.81 11.80 -8.27
C PHE A 377 9.71 11.65 -9.33
N VAL A 378 9.93 12.31 -10.46
CA VAL A 378 9.09 12.34 -11.66
C VAL A 378 9.83 11.72 -12.83
N ILE A 379 9.11 11.33 -13.88
CA ILE A 379 9.73 10.87 -15.12
C ILE A 379 10.61 11.97 -15.72
N THR A 380 11.81 11.58 -16.12
CA THR A 380 12.81 12.43 -16.79
C THR A 380 13.49 11.63 -17.92
N GLY A 381 14.41 12.29 -18.63
CA GLY A 381 15.20 11.69 -19.71
C GLY A 381 14.68 12.06 -21.10
N GLU A 382 14.88 11.17 -22.06
CA GLU A 382 14.57 11.39 -23.48
C GLU A 382 13.51 10.41 -23.98
N ASP A 383 12.82 10.83 -25.03
CA ASP A 383 11.93 10.00 -25.82
C ASP A 383 12.68 8.86 -26.51
N SER A 384 12.15 7.64 -26.39
CA SER A 384 12.84 6.42 -26.83
C SER A 384 13.04 6.35 -28.34
N GLU A 385 12.17 6.98 -29.15
CA GLU A 385 12.26 6.97 -30.61
C GLU A 385 12.89 8.27 -31.14
N THR A 386 12.41 9.43 -30.69
CA THR A 386 12.78 10.74 -31.24
C THR A 386 14.01 11.36 -30.59
N LYS A 387 14.44 10.83 -29.43
CA LYS A 387 15.55 11.36 -28.60
C LYS A 387 15.33 12.79 -28.09
N GLN A 388 14.12 13.33 -28.22
CA GLN A 388 13.80 14.64 -27.66
C GLN A 388 13.70 14.56 -26.13
N PRO A 389 14.17 15.58 -25.41
CA PRO A 389 14.04 15.62 -23.95
C PRO A 389 12.56 15.69 -23.54
N ILE A 390 12.23 15.01 -22.44
CA ILE A 390 10.91 15.09 -21.82
C ILE A 390 10.79 16.44 -21.12
N GLN A 391 10.00 17.35 -21.68
CA GLN A 391 9.81 18.70 -21.15
C GLN A 391 8.73 18.77 -20.06
N ASP A 392 7.67 17.97 -20.19
CA ASP A 392 6.55 17.92 -19.26
C ASP A 392 6.21 16.47 -18.93
N ALA A 393 6.52 16.05 -17.70
CA ALA A 393 6.22 14.70 -17.20
C ALA A 393 4.71 14.39 -17.22
N LYS A 394 3.83 15.41 -17.17
CA LYS A 394 2.37 15.21 -17.21
C LYS A 394 1.84 14.86 -18.61
N LEU A 395 2.63 15.14 -19.65
CA LEU A 395 2.30 14.77 -21.04
C LEU A 395 3.05 13.52 -21.49
N ALA A 396 4.10 13.14 -20.77
CA ALA A 396 4.88 11.95 -21.05
C ALA A 396 4.05 10.66 -20.96
N ALA A 397 4.50 9.65 -21.68
CA ALA A 397 3.95 8.31 -21.64
C ALA A 397 5.08 7.28 -21.54
N GLN A 398 4.74 6.06 -21.13
CA GLN A 398 5.70 4.99 -20.98
C GLN A 398 5.13 3.68 -21.51
N LEU A 399 6.02 2.84 -22.04
CA LEU A 399 5.71 1.50 -22.50
C LEU A 399 6.63 0.51 -21.80
N TRP A 400 6.04 -0.49 -21.14
CA TRP A 400 6.80 -1.63 -20.63
C TRP A 400 6.50 -2.85 -21.50
N LEU A 401 7.49 -3.30 -22.27
CA LEU A 401 7.38 -4.52 -23.08
C LEU A 401 7.70 -5.76 -22.25
N LYS A 402 7.03 -6.87 -22.54
CA LYS A 402 7.32 -8.15 -21.89
C LYS A 402 8.75 -8.58 -22.20
N GLY A 403 9.47 -9.00 -21.17
CA GLY A 403 10.88 -9.42 -21.27
C GLY A 403 11.89 -8.28 -21.19
N GLU A 404 11.47 -7.02 -21.19
CA GLU A 404 12.38 -5.90 -20.98
C GLU A 404 12.51 -5.55 -19.50
N GLU A 405 13.74 -5.32 -19.05
CA GLU A 405 14.03 -4.90 -17.67
C GLU A 405 13.68 -3.42 -17.43
N LYS A 406 13.74 -2.60 -18.48
CA LYS A 406 13.53 -1.16 -18.40
C LYS A 406 12.27 -0.73 -19.13
N VAL A 407 11.63 0.28 -18.55
CA VAL A 407 10.49 0.97 -19.14
C VAL A 407 11.00 1.95 -20.19
N ARG A 408 10.33 2.01 -21.34
CA ARG A 408 10.62 2.96 -22.42
C ARG A 408 9.84 4.25 -22.18
N ASN A 409 10.53 5.39 -22.22
CA ASN A 409 9.90 6.70 -22.05
C ASN A 409 9.56 7.34 -23.39
N TYR A 410 8.48 8.12 -23.42
CA TYR A 410 8.05 8.90 -24.57
C TYR A 410 7.69 10.30 -24.10
N ALA A 411 8.11 11.32 -24.85
CA ALA A 411 7.86 12.73 -24.51
C ALA A 411 6.37 13.10 -24.60
N SER A 412 5.56 12.29 -25.29
CA SER A 412 4.13 12.51 -25.43
C SER A 412 3.35 11.19 -25.59
N ILE A 413 2.04 11.21 -25.28
CA ILE A 413 1.14 10.08 -25.54
C ILE A 413 1.11 9.75 -27.05
N GLN A 414 1.19 10.76 -27.91
CA GLN A 414 1.21 10.67 -29.37
C GLN A 414 2.41 9.85 -29.85
N ASN A 415 3.61 10.16 -29.33
CA ASN A 415 4.84 9.46 -29.67
C ASN A 415 4.75 7.99 -29.24
N MET A 416 4.20 7.73 -28.04
CA MET A 416 3.97 6.37 -27.55
C MET A 416 2.97 5.62 -28.45
N MET A 417 1.86 6.24 -28.87
CA MET A 417 0.88 5.61 -29.78
C MET A 417 1.48 5.30 -31.15
N ALA A 418 2.33 6.19 -31.70
CA ALA A 418 3.06 5.93 -32.93
C ALA A 418 4.03 4.74 -32.79
N ALA A 419 4.75 4.67 -31.67
CA ALA A 419 5.63 3.54 -31.35
C ALA A 419 4.84 2.23 -31.17
N LEU A 420 3.68 2.26 -30.51
CA LEU A 420 2.80 1.11 -30.34
C LEU A 420 2.34 0.57 -31.70
N LYS A 421 1.94 1.44 -32.64
CA LYS A 421 1.56 1.07 -34.01
C LYS A 421 2.73 0.40 -34.76
N LYS A 422 3.95 0.95 -34.64
CA LYS A 422 5.17 0.36 -35.22
C LYS A 422 5.46 -1.03 -34.64
N LEU A 423 5.40 -1.19 -33.33
CA LEU A 423 5.63 -2.48 -32.65
C LEU A 423 4.59 -3.53 -33.06
N GLN A 424 3.32 -3.13 -33.19
CA GLN A 424 2.26 -4.00 -33.71
C GLN A 424 2.53 -4.46 -35.13
N ALA A 425 2.97 -3.55 -36.01
CA ALA A 425 3.34 -3.87 -37.40
C ALA A 425 4.58 -4.79 -37.49
N GLU A 426 5.52 -4.67 -36.56
CA GLU A 426 6.71 -5.54 -36.44
C GLU A 426 6.39 -6.92 -35.82
N GLY A 427 5.13 -7.20 -35.47
CA GLY A 427 4.74 -8.44 -34.79
C GLY A 427 5.22 -8.54 -33.33
N LYS A 428 5.78 -7.46 -32.77
CA LYS A 428 6.17 -7.37 -31.35
C LYS A 428 4.94 -7.07 -30.51
N GLN A 429 4.13 -8.10 -30.23
CA GLN A 429 2.80 -7.92 -29.63
C GLN A 429 2.75 -7.96 -28.10
N ALA A 430 3.85 -8.22 -27.40
CA ALA A 430 3.80 -8.45 -25.97
C ALA A 430 4.04 -7.15 -25.18
N VAL A 431 3.04 -6.28 -25.10
CA VAL A 431 3.03 -5.16 -24.13
C VAL A 431 2.65 -5.71 -22.75
N SER A 432 3.42 -5.35 -21.72
CA SER A 432 3.13 -5.68 -20.33
C SER A 432 2.25 -4.61 -19.67
N ALA A 433 2.61 -3.33 -19.84
CA ALA A 433 1.82 -2.20 -19.38
C ALA A 433 2.09 -0.94 -20.23
N ILE A 434 1.08 -0.08 -20.29
CA ILE A 434 1.17 1.27 -20.85
C ILE A 434 0.87 2.24 -19.72
N PHE A 435 1.77 3.19 -19.50
CA PHE A 435 1.57 4.23 -18.50
C PHE A 435 1.41 5.60 -19.13
N VAL A 436 0.51 6.40 -18.57
CA VAL A 436 0.27 7.81 -18.88
C VAL A 436 0.18 8.59 -17.58
N HIS A 437 0.10 9.92 -17.67
CA HIS A 437 0.12 10.77 -16.47
C HIS A 437 -1.12 11.64 -16.39
N ASP A 438 -1.67 11.72 -15.17
CA ASP A 438 -2.78 12.61 -14.85
C ASP A 438 -2.39 14.06 -15.17
N ARG A 439 -3.18 14.74 -16.01
CA ARG A 439 -2.90 16.10 -16.49
C ARG A 439 -2.86 17.11 -15.35
N SER A 440 -3.64 16.90 -14.30
CA SER A 440 -3.73 17.83 -13.17
C SER A 440 -2.55 17.63 -12.22
N ASN A 441 -2.32 16.40 -11.79
CA ASN A 441 -1.44 16.08 -10.67
C ASN A 441 -0.12 15.42 -11.07
N GLY A 442 0.01 14.94 -12.31
CA GLY A 442 1.18 14.24 -12.82
C GLY A 442 1.32 12.80 -12.35
N TRP A 443 0.27 12.20 -11.77
CA TRP A 443 0.31 10.83 -11.28
C TRP A 443 0.35 9.82 -12.42
N LYS A 444 1.16 8.78 -12.27
CA LYS A 444 1.22 7.66 -13.21
C LYS A 444 -0.05 6.83 -13.11
N LEU A 445 -0.61 6.52 -14.27
CA LEU A 445 -1.84 5.79 -14.46
C LEU A 445 -1.61 4.64 -15.45
N PHE A 446 -2.37 3.56 -15.32
CA PHE A 446 -2.53 2.60 -16.41
C PHE A 446 -3.40 3.22 -17.51
N ALA A 447 -2.88 3.25 -18.74
CA ALA A 447 -3.57 3.90 -19.85
C ALA A 447 -4.94 3.26 -20.11
N GLU A 448 -5.04 1.93 -19.99
CA GLU A 448 -6.24 1.14 -20.22
C GLU A 448 -7.40 1.51 -19.28
N ASN A 449 -7.09 2.08 -18.11
CA ASN A 449 -8.05 2.47 -17.08
C ASN A 449 -8.19 4.00 -16.94
N SER A 450 -7.62 4.77 -17.87
CA SER A 450 -7.62 6.23 -17.84
C SER A 450 -8.63 6.85 -18.81
N PHE A 451 -8.94 8.11 -18.57
CA PHE A 451 -9.77 8.93 -19.45
C PHE A 451 -8.90 9.90 -20.23
N PHE A 452 -9.19 10.09 -21.51
CA PHE A 452 -8.37 10.92 -22.39
C PHE A 452 -9.18 12.06 -22.99
N VAL A 453 -8.55 13.23 -23.09
CA VAL A 453 -9.08 14.36 -23.86
C VAL A 453 -8.09 14.71 -24.94
N ARG A 454 -8.58 14.79 -26.18
CA ARG A 454 -7.80 15.20 -27.33
C ARG A 454 -8.16 16.62 -27.72
N ASN A 455 -7.19 17.52 -27.73
CA ASN A 455 -7.33 18.89 -28.21
C ASN A 455 -6.30 19.12 -29.33
N ASN A 456 -6.75 19.12 -30.58
CA ASN A 456 -5.86 19.17 -31.76
C ASN A 456 -4.80 18.06 -31.73
N ASN A 457 -3.53 18.45 -31.62
CA ASN A 457 -2.37 17.55 -31.56
C ASN A 457 -2.02 17.13 -30.14
N ASP A 458 -2.65 17.68 -29.09
CA ASP A 458 -2.39 17.37 -27.69
C ASP A 458 -3.38 16.34 -27.14
N ILE A 459 -2.88 15.47 -26.26
CA ILE A 459 -3.63 14.41 -25.59
C ILE A 459 -3.28 14.51 -24.12
N SER A 460 -4.29 14.63 -23.30
CA SER A 460 -4.18 14.65 -21.84
C SER A 460 -4.88 13.43 -21.27
N ALA A 461 -4.27 12.79 -20.28
CA ALA A 461 -4.88 11.68 -19.54
C ALA A 461 -5.34 12.16 -18.16
N PHE A 462 -6.35 11.50 -17.61
CA PHE A 462 -6.97 11.84 -16.34
C PHE A 462 -7.29 10.57 -15.56
N LEU A 463 -7.09 10.62 -14.24
CA LEU A 463 -7.48 9.55 -13.32
C LEU A 463 -9.01 9.38 -13.24
N THR A 464 -9.74 10.49 -13.24
CA THR A 464 -11.21 10.51 -13.08
C THR A 464 -11.91 10.99 -14.34
N GLU A 465 -13.10 10.45 -14.59
CA GLU A 465 -13.93 10.88 -15.72
C GLU A 465 -14.39 12.33 -15.55
N LYS A 466 -14.71 12.72 -14.31
CA LYS A 466 -15.15 14.07 -13.95
C LYS A 466 -14.12 15.13 -14.34
N ASP A 467 -12.84 14.90 -14.05
CA ASP A 467 -11.78 15.84 -14.39
C ASP A 467 -11.57 15.91 -15.90
N ALA A 468 -11.63 14.75 -16.59
CA ALA A 468 -11.58 14.70 -18.05
C ALA A 468 -12.74 15.48 -18.69
N GLN A 469 -13.97 15.30 -18.20
CA GLN A 469 -15.16 16.00 -18.71
C GLN A 469 -15.04 17.52 -18.48
N THR A 470 -14.57 17.93 -17.30
CA THR A 470 -14.34 19.34 -16.98
C THR A 470 -13.32 19.96 -17.94
N PHE A 471 -12.19 19.29 -18.16
CA PHE A 471 -11.16 19.76 -19.08
C PHE A 471 -11.66 19.78 -20.54
N ALA A 472 -12.40 18.76 -20.96
CA ALA A 472 -12.97 18.69 -22.30
C ALA A 472 -13.94 19.83 -22.58
N GLN A 473 -14.82 20.17 -21.63
CA GLN A 473 -15.74 21.30 -21.75
C GLN A 473 -14.99 22.63 -21.90
N GLN A 474 -13.94 22.85 -21.11
CA GLN A 474 -13.10 24.07 -21.19
C GLN A 474 -12.35 24.22 -22.51
N ASN A 475 -12.08 23.11 -23.20
CA ASN A 475 -11.29 23.06 -24.44
C ASN A 475 -12.13 22.73 -25.68
N ASN A 476 -13.46 22.69 -25.56
CA ASN A 476 -14.39 22.30 -26.63
C ASN A 476 -14.01 20.96 -27.30
N ALA A 477 -13.60 19.99 -26.47
CA ALA A 477 -13.12 18.68 -26.86
C ALA A 477 -14.07 17.57 -26.35
N GLN A 478 -13.75 16.31 -26.65
CA GLN A 478 -14.49 15.14 -26.17
C GLN A 478 -13.60 14.23 -25.35
N VAL A 479 -14.20 13.59 -24.34
CA VAL A 479 -13.57 12.53 -23.55
C VAL A 479 -13.68 11.21 -24.31
N VAL A 480 -12.57 10.47 -24.39
CA VAL A 480 -12.51 9.12 -24.95
C VAL A 480 -11.80 8.17 -23.99
N GLY A 481 -12.16 6.89 -24.03
CA GLY A 481 -11.40 5.83 -23.37
C GLY A 481 -10.19 5.40 -24.21
N PHE A 482 -9.30 4.60 -23.62
CA PHE A 482 -8.08 4.15 -24.30
C PHE A 482 -8.35 3.40 -25.62
N LYS A 483 -9.38 2.55 -25.67
CA LYS A 483 -9.77 1.86 -26.91
C LYS A 483 -10.14 2.84 -28.03
N GLY A 484 -10.90 3.89 -27.71
CA GLY A 484 -11.25 4.94 -28.67
C GLY A 484 -10.01 5.71 -29.15
N LEU A 485 -9.03 5.91 -28.26
CA LEU A 485 -7.73 6.48 -28.63
C LEU A 485 -6.96 5.56 -29.60
N GLN A 486 -6.92 4.25 -29.34
CA GLN A 486 -6.28 3.27 -30.22
C GLN A 486 -6.94 3.23 -31.61
N GLU A 487 -8.27 3.22 -31.67
CA GLU A 487 -9.03 3.22 -32.93
C GLU A 487 -8.72 4.45 -33.78
N PHE A 488 -8.61 5.63 -33.15
CA PHE A 488 -8.23 6.87 -33.84
C PHE A 488 -6.84 6.77 -34.50
N TYR A 489 -5.83 6.27 -33.78
CA TYR A 489 -4.46 6.13 -34.31
C TYR A 489 -4.29 4.97 -35.30
N ALA A 490 -5.13 3.95 -35.22
CA ALA A 490 -5.21 2.90 -36.23
C ALA A 490 -5.71 3.48 -37.56
N GLN A 491 -6.74 4.32 -37.53
CA GLN A 491 -7.34 4.94 -38.71
C GLN A 491 -6.51 6.07 -39.31
N ALA A 492 -5.72 6.80 -38.49
CA ALA A 492 -4.77 7.82 -38.94
C ALA A 492 -3.67 7.20 -39.83
N SER A 493 -3.98 7.06 -41.11
CA SER A 493 -3.18 6.44 -42.15
C SER A 493 -2.88 7.49 -43.21
N GLN A 494 -1.96 8.42 -42.93
CA GLN A 494 -1.11 9.17 -43.88
C GLN A 494 -0.15 10.05 -43.06
N PRO A 495 1.07 10.31 -43.53
CA PRO A 495 2.05 11.07 -42.77
C PRO A 495 1.53 12.49 -42.56
N ILE A 496 1.51 12.96 -41.32
CA ILE A 496 1.49 14.40 -41.06
C ILE A 496 2.85 14.89 -41.54
N ALA A 497 2.91 15.31 -42.82
CA ALA A 497 4.05 16.01 -43.35
C ALA A 497 4.30 17.22 -42.44
N ALA A 498 5.53 17.34 -41.94
CA ALA A 498 5.97 18.53 -41.22
C ALA A 498 5.64 19.75 -42.08
N ARG A 499 4.85 20.67 -41.53
CA ARG A 499 4.70 22.03 -42.03
C ARG A 499 5.23 22.99 -40.99
#